data_AF-A0A4U8YXG9-F1
#
_entry.id   AF-A0A4U8YXG9-F1
#
_cell.length_a   1.000
_cell.length_b   1.000
_cell.length_c   1.000
_cell.angle_alpha   90.00
_cell.angle_beta   90.00
_cell.angle_gamma   90.00
#
_symmetry.space_group_name_H-M   'P 1'
#
loop_
_entity.id
_entity.type
_entity.pdbx_description
1 polymer ?
#
loop_
_entity_poly.entity_id
_entity_poly.type
_entity_poly.pdbx_seq_one_letter_code
_entity_poly.pdbx_strand_id
1 'polypeptide(L)'
;MDNNVIKRLAVLNKDFESVTGSKFKNFFCPILYSDENVDLCKAHIVNKSFPNTTRKWTIQRKDVDEFYGANFESDFSNIFYNQNTLRPDEVLVDKSLSKKLKPKIEINGNELSYFYAYKKTPAIFPKYKVFSNENSVDIALKTNSVNQEILNESNWEIVINHDLRLAALVSLIKSAYLTLFNMLGYKYALSSGSHIGSIVLGKFYTDNIKDKSKKSVLSKSIPFFENYTQLVRPLESCSYDFKGTAIDNTVLICETNGCFWGCIVIIKIGTKIHHVVMPLFDSIYGESLFYSFLSKEIYQFRIRFAQYKENQWFLFKQTYDIPWPQQNVSLLP
;
A
#
# COMPACT_ATOMS: atom_id res chain seq x y z
N MET A 1 25.64 2.75 -12.87
CA MET A 1 24.25 3.19 -12.65
C MET A 1 23.55 3.25 -14.02
N ASP A 2 22.30 2.80 -14.14
CA ASP A 2 21.54 2.76 -15.41
C ASP A 2 21.43 4.18 -16.03
N ASN A 3 21.61 4.30 -17.36
CA ASN A 3 21.50 5.56 -18.11
C ASN A 3 20.19 6.30 -17.86
N ASN A 4 19.07 5.58 -17.71
CA ASN A 4 17.78 6.19 -17.41
C ASN A 4 17.76 6.83 -16.01
N VAL A 5 18.43 6.22 -15.03
CA VAL A 5 18.57 6.77 -13.68
C VAL A 5 19.41 8.03 -13.72
N ILE A 6 20.54 8.03 -14.44
CA ILE A 6 21.40 9.22 -14.58
C ILE A 6 20.62 10.39 -15.19
N LYS A 7 19.88 10.15 -16.29
CA LYS A 7 19.04 11.18 -16.91
C LYS A 7 17.97 11.72 -15.97
N ARG A 8 17.26 10.84 -15.27
CA ARG A 8 16.22 11.24 -14.32
C ARG A 8 16.80 12.01 -13.13
N LEU A 9 17.99 11.64 -12.65
CA LEU A 9 18.67 12.31 -11.55
C LEU A 9 19.07 13.74 -11.95
N ALA A 10 19.57 13.93 -13.18
CA ALA A 10 19.89 15.26 -13.70
C ALA A 10 18.65 16.16 -13.81
N VAL A 11 17.49 15.60 -14.20
CA VAL A 11 16.21 16.34 -14.20
C VAL A 11 15.81 16.75 -12.78
N LEU A 12 15.87 15.81 -11.84
CA LEU A 12 15.55 16.08 -10.43
C LEU A 12 16.52 17.10 -9.80
N ASN A 13 17.80 17.10 -10.18
CA ASN A 13 18.77 18.07 -9.69
C ASN A 13 18.46 19.50 -10.15
N LYS A 14 18.09 19.67 -11.43
CA LYS A 14 17.63 20.97 -11.96
C LYS A 14 16.33 21.43 -11.31
N ASP A 15 15.40 20.51 -11.10
CA ASP A 15 14.14 20.79 -10.42
C ASP A 15 14.38 21.23 -8.97
N PHE A 16 15.24 20.52 -8.23
CA PHE A 16 15.66 20.90 -6.88
C PHE A 16 16.33 22.27 -6.84
N GLU A 17 17.25 22.55 -7.78
CA GLU A 17 17.91 23.85 -7.92
C GLU A 17 16.93 24.97 -8.21
N SER A 18 15.91 24.73 -9.04
CA SER A 18 14.88 25.73 -9.34
C SER A 18 14.02 26.10 -8.13
N VAL A 19 13.89 25.20 -7.15
CA VAL A 19 13.08 25.39 -5.95
C VAL A 19 13.90 25.96 -4.80
N THR A 20 15.15 25.50 -4.64
CA THR A 20 15.98 25.85 -3.47
C THR A 20 17.09 26.86 -3.77
N GLY A 21 17.35 27.16 -5.05
CA GLY A 21 18.47 27.99 -5.49
C GLY A 21 19.84 27.27 -5.47
N SER A 22 19.88 25.99 -5.11
CA SER A 22 21.13 25.21 -5.05
C SER A 22 20.95 23.78 -5.52
N LYS A 23 22.00 23.17 -6.07
CA LYS A 23 21.98 21.75 -6.48
C LYS A 23 22.23 20.85 -5.28
N PHE A 24 21.57 19.70 -5.23
CA PHE A 24 22.01 18.61 -4.36
C PHE A 24 23.33 18.02 -4.88
N LYS A 25 24.14 17.46 -3.98
CA LYS A 25 25.42 16.80 -4.26
C LYS A 25 25.24 15.35 -4.71
N ASN A 26 24.36 14.58 -4.06
CA ASN A 26 24.13 13.17 -4.39
C ASN A 26 22.71 12.96 -4.89
N PHE A 27 21.74 12.99 -3.97
CA PHE A 27 20.30 12.93 -4.22
C PHE A 27 19.61 13.37 -2.93
N PHE A 28 18.90 14.49 -2.98
CA PHE A 28 18.09 14.92 -1.84
C PHE A 28 16.86 14.01 -1.72
N CYS A 29 16.85 13.09 -0.75
CA CYS A 29 15.74 12.19 -0.52
C CYS A 29 14.56 12.97 0.10
N PRO A 30 13.43 13.13 -0.60
CA PRO A 30 12.34 13.95 -0.09
C PRO A 30 11.51 13.24 0.99
N ILE A 31 11.72 11.94 1.21
CA ILE A 31 11.15 11.21 2.36
C ILE A 31 11.99 11.47 3.63
N LEU A 32 13.32 11.57 3.53
CA LEU A 32 14.18 11.74 4.71
C LEU A 32 14.68 13.17 4.91
N TYR A 33 14.42 14.05 3.94
CA TYR A 33 14.90 15.43 3.95
C TYR A 33 16.43 15.51 4.10
N SER A 34 17.14 14.57 3.46
CA SER A 34 18.60 14.51 3.52
C SER A 34 19.22 14.24 2.16
N ASP A 35 20.37 14.86 1.90
CA ASP A 35 21.22 14.59 0.74
C ASP A 35 22.45 13.79 1.18
N GLU A 36 22.38 12.48 0.98
CA GLU A 36 23.39 11.54 1.43
C GLU A 36 23.91 10.70 0.27
N ASN A 37 25.18 10.30 0.35
CA ASN A 37 25.77 9.37 -0.61
C ASN A 37 25.33 7.94 -0.28
N VAL A 38 24.22 7.51 -0.87
CA VAL A 38 23.60 6.21 -0.63
C VAL A 38 23.13 5.59 -1.95
N ASP A 39 22.94 4.27 -1.92
CA ASP A 39 22.44 3.54 -3.08
C ASP A 39 21.04 4.04 -3.47
N LEU A 40 20.85 4.27 -4.77
CA LEU A 40 19.57 4.66 -5.35
C LEU A 40 18.95 3.47 -6.10
N CYS A 41 17.62 3.44 -6.15
CA CYS A 41 16.86 2.47 -6.91
C CYS A 41 15.81 3.14 -7.81
N LYS A 42 15.24 2.36 -8.73
CA LYS A 42 14.01 2.71 -9.44
C LYS A 42 12.82 2.32 -8.58
N ALA A 43 12.32 3.25 -7.78
CA ALA A 43 11.10 3.05 -7.02
C ALA A 43 9.90 3.07 -7.96
N HIS A 44 9.24 1.93 -8.09
CA HIS A 44 8.02 1.84 -8.89
C HIS A 44 6.92 2.59 -8.14
N ILE A 45 6.22 3.50 -8.84
CA ILE A 45 5.16 4.30 -8.20
C ILE A 45 4.05 3.39 -7.68
N VAL A 46 3.73 2.34 -8.43
CA VAL A 46 2.87 1.25 -8.01
C VAL A 46 3.66 -0.04 -8.15
N ASN A 47 3.61 -0.90 -7.13
CA ASN A 47 4.45 -2.09 -7.06
C ASN A 47 4.32 -2.95 -8.33
N LYS A 48 5.46 -3.33 -8.92
CA LYS A 48 5.51 -4.06 -10.20
C LYS A 48 4.84 -5.45 -10.16
N SER A 49 4.67 -6.02 -8.96
CA SER A 49 3.97 -7.30 -8.76
C SER A 49 2.50 -7.23 -9.13
N PHE A 50 1.92 -6.02 -9.18
CA PHE A 50 0.55 -5.83 -9.59
C PHE A 50 0.42 -5.90 -11.13
N PRO A 51 -0.46 -6.77 -11.67
CA PRO A 51 -0.77 -6.80 -13.09
C PRO A 51 -1.54 -5.55 -13.52
N ASN A 52 -1.46 -5.22 -14.81
CA ASN A 52 -2.26 -4.15 -15.46
C ASN A 52 -2.25 -2.80 -14.73
N THR A 53 -1.12 -2.44 -14.13
CA THR A 53 -0.91 -1.11 -13.51
C THR A 53 0.24 -0.38 -14.18
N THR A 54 0.41 0.89 -13.83
CA THR A 54 1.50 1.73 -14.31
C THR A 54 2.87 1.10 -14.06
N ARG A 55 3.78 1.27 -15.02
CA ARG A 55 5.20 0.92 -14.87
C ARG A 55 6.08 2.16 -14.69
N LYS A 56 5.46 3.32 -14.43
CA LYS A 56 6.20 4.54 -14.08
C LYS A 56 6.95 4.33 -12.77
N TRP A 57 8.13 4.94 -12.72
CA TRP A 57 9.05 4.87 -11.59
C TRP A 57 9.68 6.24 -11.39
N THR A 58 10.20 6.48 -10.19
CA THR A 58 11.04 7.63 -9.88
C THR A 58 12.30 7.17 -9.14
N ILE A 59 13.20 8.10 -8.85
CA ILE A 59 14.41 7.83 -8.07
C ILE A 59 14.07 7.90 -6.59
N GLN A 60 14.57 6.93 -5.83
CA GLN A 60 14.49 6.90 -4.38
C GLN A 60 15.76 6.25 -3.80
N ARG A 61 16.04 6.50 -2.52
CA ARG A 61 17.03 5.71 -1.80
C ARG A 61 16.59 4.26 -1.71
N LYS A 62 17.52 3.35 -1.94
CA LYS A 62 17.28 1.91 -1.96
C LYS A 62 16.85 1.38 -0.59
N ASP A 63 17.47 1.86 0.49
CA ASP A 63 17.17 1.47 1.87
C ASP A 63 15.73 1.82 2.28
N VAL A 64 15.25 3.02 1.92
CA VAL A 64 13.87 3.44 2.11
C VAL A 64 12.90 2.56 1.32
N ASP A 65 13.21 2.30 0.04
CA ASP A 65 12.33 1.48 -0.81
C ASP A 65 12.23 0.04 -0.30
N GLU A 66 13.36 -0.58 0.05
CA GLU A 66 13.44 -1.93 0.59
C GLU A 66 12.73 -2.07 1.94
N PHE A 67 12.83 -1.07 2.82
CA PHE A 67 12.13 -1.07 4.10
C PHE A 67 10.61 -1.16 3.91
N TYR A 68 10.02 -0.30 3.08
CA TYR A 68 8.58 -0.35 2.84
C TYR A 68 8.17 -1.58 2.03
N GLY A 69 9.01 -2.01 1.08
CA GLY A 69 8.80 -3.21 0.28
C GLY A 69 8.70 -4.47 1.14
N ALA A 70 9.65 -4.67 2.05
CA ALA A 70 9.72 -5.84 2.91
C ALA A 70 8.63 -5.85 3.99
N ASN A 71 8.31 -4.70 4.58
CA ASN A 71 7.39 -4.63 5.71
C ASN A 71 5.91 -4.51 5.32
N PHE A 72 5.58 -3.88 4.18
CA PHE A 72 4.18 -3.58 3.82
C PHE A 72 3.82 -4.02 2.41
N GLU A 73 4.55 -3.59 1.38
CA GLU A 73 4.11 -3.80 -0.01
C GLU A 73 4.07 -5.28 -0.41
N SER A 74 5.00 -6.07 0.13
CA SER A 74 5.03 -7.52 -0.08
C SER A 74 3.74 -8.21 0.39
N ASP A 75 3.20 -7.81 1.55
CA ASP A 75 1.93 -8.35 2.06
C ASP A 75 0.76 -7.78 1.27
N PHE A 76 0.78 -6.48 0.95
CA PHE A 76 -0.27 -5.86 0.15
C PHE A 76 -0.40 -6.50 -1.24
N SER A 77 0.70 -7.05 -1.79
CA SER A 77 0.68 -7.84 -3.02
C SER A 77 -0.29 -9.03 -2.98
N ASN A 78 -0.66 -9.49 -1.79
CA ASN A 78 -1.62 -10.59 -1.60
C ASN A 78 -3.06 -10.20 -1.97
N ILE A 79 -3.37 -8.91 -2.14
CA ILE A 79 -4.73 -8.44 -2.49
C ILE A 79 -5.27 -9.00 -3.81
N PHE A 80 -4.37 -9.49 -4.67
CA PHE A 80 -4.71 -10.16 -5.92
C PHE A 80 -5.24 -11.57 -5.76
N TYR A 81 -4.91 -12.22 -4.65
CA TYR A 81 -5.34 -13.56 -4.34
C TYR A 81 -6.65 -13.57 -3.52
N ASN A 82 -7.35 -12.44 -3.44
CA ASN A 82 -8.54 -12.33 -2.63
C ASN A 82 -9.74 -13.09 -3.27
N GLN A 83 -10.38 -13.92 -2.44
CA GLN A 83 -11.67 -14.65 -2.46
C GLN A 83 -12.33 -15.13 -3.77
N ASN A 84 -12.19 -14.45 -4.90
CA ASN A 84 -12.91 -14.79 -6.14
C ASN A 84 -12.00 -15.34 -7.26
N THR A 85 -10.72 -15.56 -6.98
CA THR A 85 -9.73 -15.96 -8.00
C THR A 85 -8.99 -17.26 -7.71
N LEU A 86 -8.89 -17.67 -6.45
CA LEU A 86 -8.20 -18.90 -6.05
C LEU A 86 -9.05 -19.67 -5.05
N ARG A 87 -9.16 -20.98 -5.27
CA ARG A 87 -9.79 -21.86 -4.29
C ARG A 87 -8.81 -22.14 -3.13
N PRO A 88 -9.28 -22.26 -1.88
CA PRO A 88 -8.40 -22.54 -0.75
C PRO A 88 -7.55 -23.81 -0.89
N ASP A 89 -8.08 -24.86 -1.52
CA ASP A 89 -7.35 -26.10 -1.81
C ASP A 89 -6.22 -25.88 -2.83
N GLU A 90 -6.40 -25.01 -3.84
CA GLU A 90 -5.34 -24.65 -4.78
C GLU A 90 -4.16 -23.97 -4.05
N VAL A 91 -4.48 -23.08 -3.12
CA VAL A 91 -3.48 -22.37 -2.30
C VAL A 91 -2.75 -23.34 -1.37
N LEU A 92 -3.43 -24.34 -0.82
CA LEU A 92 -2.80 -25.34 0.04
C LEU A 92 -1.92 -26.32 -0.75
N VAL A 93 -2.31 -26.68 -1.98
CA VAL A 93 -1.55 -27.60 -2.82
C VAL A 93 -0.31 -26.91 -3.44
N ASP A 94 -0.39 -25.64 -3.82
CA ASP A 94 0.75 -24.86 -4.28
C ASP A 94 1.61 -24.39 -3.10
N LYS A 95 2.79 -24.98 -2.91
CA LYS A 95 3.72 -24.64 -1.82
C LYS A 95 4.18 -23.18 -1.83
N SER A 96 4.29 -22.57 -3.01
CA SER A 96 4.68 -21.16 -3.15
C SER A 96 3.56 -20.25 -2.64
N LEU A 97 2.32 -20.52 -3.08
CA LEU A 97 1.13 -19.80 -2.62
C LEU A 97 0.87 -20.06 -1.13
N SER A 98 0.97 -21.29 -0.65
CA SER A 98 0.81 -21.61 0.77
C SER A 98 1.81 -20.89 1.65
N LYS A 99 3.09 -20.77 1.24
CA LYS A 99 4.08 -19.98 1.99
C LYS A 99 3.69 -18.50 2.08
N LYS A 100 3.08 -17.97 1.03
CA LYS A 100 2.68 -16.55 0.91
C LYS A 100 1.38 -16.25 1.65
N LEU A 101 0.37 -17.09 1.45
CA LEU A 101 -1.01 -16.94 1.94
C LEU A 101 -1.31 -17.74 3.20
N LYS A 102 -0.35 -18.51 3.72
CA LYS A 102 -0.41 -19.19 5.03
C LYS A 102 -1.82 -19.73 5.36
N PRO A 103 -2.39 -20.60 4.51
CA PRO A 103 -3.71 -21.15 4.75
C PRO A 103 -3.73 -21.88 6.09
N LYS A 104 -4.83 -21.73 6.82
CA LYS A 104 -5.14 -22.41 8.06
C LYS A 104 -6.07 -23.57 7.77
N ILE A 105 -6.01 -24.60 8.61
CA ILE A 105 -6.98 -25.68 8.60
C ILE A 105 -7.81 -25.50 9.85
N GLU A 106 -9.12 -25.43 9.68
CA GLU A 106 -10.07 -25.33 10.79
C GLU A 106 -10.96 -26.58 10.83
N ILE A 107 -11.22 -27.06 12.05
CA ILE A 107 -12.12 -28.18 12.30
C ILE A 107 -13.16 -27.70 13.31
N ASN A 108 -14.43 -27.67 12.88
CA ASN A 108 -15.53 -27.10 13.67
C ASN A 108 -15.20 -25.69 14.21
N GLY A 109 -14.57 -24.85 13.37
CA GLY A 109 -14.16 -23.48 13.71
C GLY A 109 -12.89 -23.34 14.57
N ASN A 110 -12.19 -24.44 14.88
CA ASN A 110 -10.95 -24.40 15.65
C ASN A 110 -9.74 -24.59 14.74
N GLU A 111 -8.78 -23.66 14.79
CA GLU A 111 -7.52 -23.75 14.04
C GLU A 111 -6.69 -24.95 14.49
N LEU A 112 -6.38 -25.83 13.54
CA LEU A 112 -5.52 -26.98 13.73
C LEU A 112 -4.20 -26.79 12.99
N SER A 113 -3.10 -26.89 13.73
CA SER A 113 -1.77 -26.84 13.13
C SER A 113 -1.54 -28.03 12.21
N TYR A 114 -0.92 -27.81 11.06
CA TYR A 114 -0.52 -28.87 10.13
C TYR A 114 0.92 -28.69 9.64
N PHE A 115 1.43 -29.71 8.95
CA PHE A 115 2.67 -29.62 8.18
C PHE A 115 2.58 -30.49 6.93
N TYR A 116 3.35 -30.13 5.91
CA TYR A 116 3.48 -30.93 4.70
C TYR A 116 4.18 -32.26 5.02
N ALA A 117 3.51 -33.37 4.71
CA ALA A 117 4.04 -34.70 4.94
C ALA A 117 5.10 -35.03 3.88
N TYR A 118 6.30 -35.41 4.34
CA TYR A 118 7.38 -35.91 3.50
C TYR A 118 7.81 -37.28 4.03
N LYS A 119 8.12 -38.23 3.14
CA LYS A 119 8.68 -39.60 3.33
C LYS A 119 8.56 -40.23 4.73
N LYS A 120 9.14 -39.63 5.78
CA LYS A 120 9.01 -40.02 7.19
C LYS A 120 8.17 -39.02 7.99
N THR A 121 6.87 -39.23 8.03
CA THR A 121 5.95 -38.56 8.97
C THR A 121 5.71 -39.47 10.16
N PRO A 122 5.80 -38.99 11.41
CA PRO A 122 5.45 -39.77 12.60
C PRO A 122 4.02 -40.32 12.53
N ALA A 123 3.83 -41.58 12.91
CA ALA A 123 2.51 -42.25 12.88
C ALA A 123 1.47 -41.61 13.79
N ILE A 124 1.91 -40.82 14.77
CA ILE A 124 1.04 -40.07 15.69
C ILE A 124 0.25 -38.94 15.01
N PHE A 125 0.67 -38.49 13.82
CA PHE A 125 -0.01 -37.42 13.09
C PHE A 125 -0.82 -38.01 11.94
N PRO A 126 -2.16 -37.89 11.95
CA PRO A 126 -2.99 -38.41 10.88
C PRO A 126 -2.69 -37.65 9.58
N LYS A 127 -2.60 -38.41 8.49
CA LYS A 127 -2.27 -37.89 7.16
C LYS A 127 -3.52 -37.78 6.31
N TYR A 128 -3.61 -36.67 5.58
CA TYR A 128 -4.68 -36.43 4.64
C TYR A 128 -4.07 -35.99 3.31
N LYS A 129 -4.66 -36.47 2.23
CA LYS A 129 -4.29 -36.07 0.87
C LYS A 129 -5.29 -35.03 0.40
N VAL A 130 -4.81 -33.81 0.22
CA VAL A 130 -5.63 -32.72 -0.33
C VAL A 130 -5.42 -32.70 -1.84
N PHE A 131 -6.52 -32.70 -2.58
CA PHE A 131 -6.53 -32.65 -4.03
C PHE A 131 -7.03 -31.29 -4.50
N SER A 132 -6.39 -30.77 -5.53
CA SER A 132 -6.88 -29.60 -6.24
C SER A 132 -6.52 -29.73 -7.71
N ASN A 133 -7.55 -29.83 -8.56
CA ASN A 133 -7.41 -30.18 -9.98
C ASN A 133 -6.59 -31.48 -10.13
N GLU A 134 -5.51 -31.46 -10.93
CA GLU A 134 -4.61 -32.61 -11.13
C GLU A 134 -3.50 -32.72 -10.08
N ASN A 135 -3.39 -31.73 -9.18
CA ASN A 135 -2.34 -31.67 -8.18
C ASN A 135 -2.83 -32.22 -6.84
N SER A 136 -1.89 -32.75 -6.06
CA SER A 136 -2.20 -33.19 -4.70
C SER A 136 -1.03 -32.96 -3.75
N VAL A 137 -1.35 -32.80 -2.48
CA VAL A 137 -0.36 -32.69 -1.43
C VAL A 137 -0.79 -33.49 -0.20
N ASP A 138 0.17 -34.20 0.38
CA ASP A 138 -0.04 -34.88 1.65
C ASP A 138 0.24 -33.89 2.78
N ILE A 139 -0.73 -33.71 3.68
CA ILE A 139 -0.60 -32.93 4.92
C ILE A 139 -0.73 -33.87 6.11
N ALA A 140 -0.09 -33.50 7.21
CA ALA A 140 -0.23 -34.17 8.50
C ALA A 140 -0.69 -33.15 9.54
N LEU A 141 -1.71 -33.52 10.31
CA LEU A 141 -2.28 -32.65 11.35
C LEU A 141 -1.58 -32.86 12.69
N LYS A 142 -1.25 -31.78 13.37
CA LYS A 142 -0.75 -31.78 14.74
C LYS A 142 -1.91 -31.82 15.71
N THR A 143 -2.46 -33.01 15.90
CA THR A 143 -3.49 -33.27 16.90
C THR A 143 -2.95 -34.19 18.00
N ASN A 144 -3.29 -33.89 19.25
CA ASN A 144 -2.96 -34.75 20.39
C ASN A 144 -4.00 -35.86 20.47
N SER A 145 -3.76 -37.01 19.81
CA SER A 145 -4.56 -38.24 19.94
C SER A 145 -6.08 -38.03 19.99
N VAL A 146 -6.60 -37.04 19.27
CA VAL A 146 -8.05 -36.86 19.11
C VAL A 146 -8.52 -38.03 18.27
N ASN A 147 -9.58 -38.70 18.73
CA ASN A 147 -10.21 -39.83 18.06
C ASN A 147 -10.31 -39.54 16.57
N GLN A 148 -9.66 -40.37 15.74
CA GLN A 148 -9.74 -40.27 14.29
C GLN A 148 -11.20 -40.27 13.80
N GLU A 149 -12.10 -40.89 14.57
CA GLU A 149 -13.55 -40.84 14.38
C GLU A 149 -14.11 -39.41 14.37
N ILE A 150 -13.69 -38.56 15.32
CA ILE A 150 -14.12 -37.16 15.38
C ILE A 150 -13.64 -36.39 14.15
N LEU A 151 -12.42 -36.68 13.67
CA LEU A 151 -11.89 -36.04 12.46
C LEU A 151 -12.66 -36.44 11.21
N ASN A 152 -13.14 -37.69 11.13
CA ASN A 152 -13.90 -38.19 9.99
C ASN A 152 -15.31 -37.61 9.90
N GLU A 153 -15.91 -37.26 11.03
CA GLU A 153 -17.28 -36.70 11.11
C GLU A 153 -17.31 -35.17 11.19
N SER A 154 -16.16 -34.52 11.35
CA SER A 154 -16.10 -33.07 11.52
C SER A 154 -16.21 -32.31 10.20
N ASN A 155 -16.62 -31.05 10.29
CA ASN A 155 -16.56 -30.11 9.17
C ASN A 155 -15.15 -29.52 9.07
N TRP A 156 -14.53 -29.71 7.90
CA TRP A 156 -13.19 -29.21 7.59
C TRP A 156 -13.26 -27.98 6.72
N GLU A 157 -12.49 -26.97 7.08
CA GLU A 157 -12.36 -25.76 6.29
C GLU A 157 -10.89 -25.41 6.08
N ILE A 158 -10.56 -24.99 4.86
CA ILE A 158 -9.26 -24.36 4.57
C ILE A 158 -9.52 -22.86 4.55
N VAL A 159 -9.03 -22.16 5.56
CA VAL A 159 -9.29 -20.74 5.77
C VAL A 159 -8.06 -19.93 5.37
N ILE A 160 -8.25 -18.92 4.53
CA ILE A 160 -7.22 -17.95 4.17
C ILE A 160 -7.68 -16.60 4.66
N ASN A 161 -7.14 -16.17 5.80
CA ASN A 161 -7.43 -14.86 6.36
C ASN A 161 -6.15 -14.01 6.37
N HIS A 162 -6.16 -12.93 5.60
CA HIS A 162 -5.10 -11.92 5.60
C HIS A 162 -5.71 -10.56 5.87
N ASP A 163 -5.35 -9.97 7.00
CA ASP A 163 -5.58 -8.56 7.19
C ASP A 163 -4.55 -7.75 6.39
N LEU A 164 -5.01 -7.18 5.28
CA LEU A 164 -4.20 -6.35 4.41
C LEU A 164 -4.40 -4.85 4.66
N ARG A 165 -5.22 -4.44 5.64
CA ARG A 165 -5.60 -3.03 5.84
C ARG A 165 -4.39 -2.12 6.08
N LEU A 166 -3.54 -2.49 7.04
CA LEU A 166 -2.32 -1.73 7.35
C LEU A 166 -1.35 -1.72 6.15
N ALA A 167 -1.11 -2.89 5.55
CA ALA A 167 -0.22 -3.02 4.40
C ALA A 167 -0.71 -2.17 3.22
N ALA A 168 -2.01 -2.17 2.95
CA ALA A 168 -2.65 -1.35 1.93
C ALA A 168 -2.52 0.14 2.24
N LEU A 169 -2.85 0.56 3.47
CA LEU A 169 -2.77 1.95 3.90
C LEU A 169 -1.38 2.54 3.65
N VAL A 170 -0.33 1.91 4.18
CA VAL A 170 1.05 2.40 4.06
C VAL A 170 1.51 2.39 2.60
N SER A 171 1.24 1.29 1.87
CA SER A 171 1.66 1.15 0.48
C SER A 171 0.98 2.17 -0.44
N LEU A 172 -0.30 2.45 -0.22
CA LEU A 172 -1.07 3.40 -1.01
C LEU A 172 -0.67 4.85 -0.71
N ILE A 173 -0.41 5.20 0.57
CA ILE A 173 0.15 6.51 0.94
C ILE A 173 1.50 6.74 0.24
N LYS A 174 2.42 5.77 0.31
CA LYS A 174 3.71 5.85 -0.39
C LYS A 174 3.51 5.98 -1.90
N SER A 175 2.62 5.18 -2.50
CA SER A 175 2.35 5.23 -3.94
C SER A 175 1.80 6.60 -4.39
N ALA A 176 0.90 7.19 -3.60
CA ALA A 176 0.35 8.52 -3.87
C ALA A 176 1.40 9.63 -3.75
N TYR A 177 2.24 9.56 -2.71
CA TYR A 177 3.36 10.47 -2.54
C TYR A 177 4.34 10.40 -3.73
N LEU A 178 4.73 9.19 -4.13
CA LEU A 178 5.62 8.99 -5.28
C LEU A 178 4.97 9.40 -6.61
N THR A 179 3.65 9.27 -6.73
CA THR A 179 2.89 9.77 -7.89
C THR A 179 3.04 11.28 -8.01
N LEU A 180 2.76 12.02 -6.93
CA LEU A 180 2.86 13.48 -6.93
C LEU A 180 4.30 13.96 -7.06
N PHE A 181 5.27 13.32 -6.38
CA PHE A 181 6.69 13.63 -6.57
C PHE A 181 7.15 13.41 -8.01
N ASN A 182 6.70 12.32 -8.65
CA ASN A 182 7.05 12.07 -10.04
C ASN A 182 6.47 13.12 -11.00
N MET A 183 5.26 13.61 -10.71
CA MET A 183 4.55 14.62 -11.52
C MET A 183 5.05 16.05 -11.30
N LEU A 184 5.31 16.42 -10.05
CA LEU A 184 5.50 17.81 -9.62
C LEU A 184 6.90 18.09 -9.05
N GLY A 185 7.73 17.06 -8.88
CA GLY A 185 9.09 17.19 -8.39
C GLY A 185 9.19 17.73 -6.96
N TYR A 186 10.29 18.42 -6.67
CA TYR A 186 10.61 19.06 -5.41
C TYR A 186 9.72 20.25 -5.09
N LYS A 187 9.05 20.86 -6.08
CA LYS A 187 8.04 21.89 -5.79
C LYS A 187 6.94 21.33 -4.88
N TYR A 188 6.53 20.09 -5.12
CA TYR A 188 5.60 19.38 -4.24
C TYR A 188 6.31 18.82 -3.01
N ALA A 189 7.43 18.11 -3.20
CA ALA A 189 8.08 17.39 -2.12
C ALA A 189 8.59 18.30 -0.98
N LEU A 190 8.95 19.55 -1.30
CA LEU A 190 9.42 20.59 -0.36
C LEU A 190 8.32 21.57 0.10
N SER A 191 7.06 21.35 -0.30
CA SER A 191 5.90 22.13 0.15
C SER A 191 4.98 21.25 0.99
N SER A 192 3.70 21.12 0.62
CA SER A 192 2.73 20.25 1.31
C SER A 192 3.11 18.77 1.28
N GLY A 193 3.87 18.34 0.28
CA GLY A 193 4.43 16.99 0.23
C GLY A 193 5.36 16.67 1.40
N SER A 194 5.95 17.68 2.04
CA SER A 194 6.80 17.51 3.24
C SER A 194 6.11 16.75 4.37
N HIS A 195 4.80 16.98 4.55
CA HIS A 195 4.02 16.35 5.59
C HIS A 195 3.95 14.84 5.38
N ILE A 196 3.53 14.39 4.19
CA ILE A 196 3.45 12.95 3.91
C ILE A 196 4.84 12.33 3.76
N GLY A 197 5.76 13.00 3.05
CA GLY A 197 7.11 12.53 2.79
C GLY A 197 7.94 12.41 4.06
N SER A 198 8.15 13.51 4.77
CA SER A 198 9.05 13.58 5.93
C SER A 198 8.37 13.21 7.24
N ILE A 199 7.18 13.76 7.50
CA ILE A 199 6.54 13.64 8.83
C ILE A 199 5.86 12.28 8.98
N VAL A 200 5.21 11.77 7.92
CA VAL A 200 4.53 10.47 7.97
C VAL A 200 5.49 9.34 7.60
N LEU A 201 5.99 9.32 6.37
CA LEU A 201 6.84 8.22 5.90
C LEU A 201 8.24 8.31 6.53
N GLY A 202 8.93 9.43 6.37
CA GLY A 202 10.31 9.61 6.82
C GLY A 202 10.53 9.36 8.30
N LYS A 203 9.65 9.92 9.14
CA LYS A 203 9.66 9.69 10.59
C LYS A 203 9.48 8.21 10.92
N PHE A 204 8.47 7.56 10.35
CA PHE A 204 8.22 6.15 10.61
C PHE A 204 9.42 5.27 10.20
N TYR A 205 10.01 5.54 9.04
CA TYR A 205 11.23 4.86 8.60
C TYR A 205 12.36 5.07 9.61
N THR A 206 12.66 6.32 9.96
CA THR A 206 13.78 6.68 10.84
C THR A 206 13.65 6.04 12.21
N ASP A 207 12.44 6.02 12.76
CA ASP A 207 12.16 5.45 14.08
C ASP A 207 12.26 3.91 14.10
N ASN A 208 12.21 3.24 12.94
CA ASN A 208 12.05 1.78 12.86
C ASN A 208 13.09 1.05 11.97
N ILE A 209 13.95 1.74 11.22
CA ILE A 209 14.89 1.10 10.29
C ILE A 209 15.90 0.17 10.99
N LYS A 210 16.19 0.43 12.27
CA LYS A 210 17.10 -0.41 13.07
C LYS A 210 16.45 -1.71 13.55
N ASP A 211 15.11 -1.84 13.47
CA ASP A 211 14.41 -3.05 13.86
C ASP A 211 14.53 -4.13 12.80
N LYS A 212 15.25 -5.22 13.12
CA LYS A 212 15.41 -6.36 12.21
C LYS A 212 14.18 -7.24 12.09
N SER A 213 13.20 -7.09 12.98
CA SER A 213 12.01 -7.94 13.05
C SER A 213 10.80 -7.26 12.42
N LYS A 214 10.31 -7.81 11.29
CA LYS A 214 9.05 -7.37 10.66
C LYS A 214 7.88 -7.34 11.67
N LYS A 215 7.81 -8.32 12.57
CA LYS A 215 6.77 -8.36 13.63
C LYS A 215 6.85 -7.12 14.54
N SER A 216 8.06 -6.70 14.92
CA SER A 216 8.27 -5.48 15.73
C SER A 216 7.82 -4.23 14.96
N VAL A 217 8.27 -4.09 13.72
CA VAL A 217 7.88 -2.95 12.85
C VAL A 217 6.36 -2.88 12.71
N LEU A 218 5.69 -4.00 12.41
CA LEU A 218 4.24 -4.05 12.26
C LEU A 218 3.51 -3.67 13.56
N SER A 219 3.99 -4.11 14.73
CA SER A 219 3.37 -3.77 16.02
C SER A 219 3.44 -2.26 16.32
N LYS A 220 4.51 -1.58 15.90
CA LYS A 220 4.67 -0.13 16.03
C LYS A 220 3.93 0.65 14.94
N SER A 221 3.68 0.01 13.80
CA SER A 221 2.99 0.62 12.65
C SER A 221 1.54 0.92 12.95
N ILE A 222 0.84 0.03 13.67
CA ILE A 222 -0.59 0.18 13.95
C ILE A 222 -0.89 1.51 14.67
N PRO A 223 -0.35 1.79 15.87
CA PRO A 223 -0.65 3.04 16.57
C PRO A 223 -0.11 4.27 15.83
N PHE A 224 0.97 4.13 15.04
CA PHE A 224 1.49 5.24 14.25
C PHE A 224 0.55 5.62 13.08
N PHE A 225 0.04 4.62 12.35
CA PHE A 225 -0.76 4.84 11.15
C PHE A 225 -2.26 5.00 11.40
N GLU A 226 -2.73 4.77 12.62
CA GLU A 226 -4.14 4.95 13.01
C GLU A 226 -4.66 6.36 12.67
N ASN A 227 -3.86 7.39 12.96
CA ASN A 227 -4.17 8.79 12.67
C ASN A 227 -4.24 9.13 11.16
N TYR A 228 -3.78 8.22 10.29
CA TYR A 228 -3.75 8.41 8.85
C TYR A 228 -4.74 7.50 8.11
N THR A 229 -5.57 6.76 8.84
CA THR A 229 -6.59 5.88 8.26
C THR A 229 -7.59 6.61 7.37
N GLN A 230 -7.81 7.92 7.58
CA GLN A 230 -8.68 8.73 6.73
C GLN A 230 -8.12 8.96 5.33
N LEU A 231 -6.80 8.85 5.12
CA LEU A 231 -6.19 9.19 3.83
C LEU A 231 -6.61 8.27 2.70
N VAL A 232 -6.95 7.00 2.99
CA VAL A 232 -7.11 5.97 1.94
C VAL A 232 -8.52 5.39 1.93
N ARG A 233 -9.17 5.34 0.77
CA ARG A 233 -10.44 4.63 0.57
C ARG A 233 -10.42 3.78 -0.70
N PRO A 234 -10.87 2.51 -0.66
CA PRO A 234 -11.18 1.79 -1.88
C PRO A 234 -12.38 2.45 -2.57
N LEU A 235 -12.36 2.46 -3.89
CA LEU A 235 -13.49 2.89 -4.70
C LEU A 235 -14.19 1.65 -5.25
N GLU A 236 -15.33 1.30 -4.69
CA GLU A 236 -16.07 0.08 -5.06
C GLU A 236 -16.72 0.17 -6.43
N SER A 237 -17.25 1.35 -6.76
CA SER A 237 -17.84 1.63 -8.07
C SER A 237 -17.55 3.07 -8.48
N CYS A 238 -17.34 3.26 -9.78
CA CYS A 238 -17.19 4.57 -10.38
C CYS A 238 -17.67 4.53 -11.83
N SER A 239 -18.43 5.55 -12.24
CA SER A 239 -18.81 5.73 -13.64
C SER A 239 -17.65 6.21 -14.51
N TYR A 240 -16.57 6.71 -13.90
CA TYR A 240 -15.37 7.16 -14.59
C TYR A 240 -14.36 6.03 -14.72
N ASP A 241 -13.88 5.79 -15.95
CA ASP A 241 -12.75 4.90 -16.21
C ASP A 241 -11.42 5.62 -15.93
N PHE A 242 -11.11 5.78 -14.65
CA PHE A 242 -9.81 6.31 -14.25
C PHE A 242 -8.69 5.38 -14.72
N LYS A 243 -7.63 5.94 -15.32
CA LYS A 243 -6.40 5.20 -15.64
C LYS A 243 -5.43 5.18 -14.46
N GLY A 244 -5.65 6.09 -13.50
CA GLY A 244 -4.81 6.33 -12.34
C GLY A 244 -3.94 7.56 -12.58
N THR A 245 -3.79 8.38 -11.54
CA THR A 245 -3.14 9.70 -11.61
C THR A 245 -1.74 9.64 -12.19
N ALA A 246 -0.98 8.59 -11.87
CA ALA A 246 0.36 8.42 -12.43
C ALA A 246 0.35 8.29 -13.96
N ILE A 247 -0.73 7.83 -14.60
CA ILE A 247 -0.84 7.65 -16.05
C ILE A 247 -1.42 8.89 -16.71
N ASP A 248 -2.58 9.37 -16.23
CA ASP A 248 -3.38 10.41 -16.88
C ASP A 248 -3.22 11.81 -16.29
N ASN A 249 -2.38 11.96 -15.26
CA ASN A 249 -2.13 13.18 -14.51
C ASN A 249 -3.41 13.84 -13.96
N THR A 250 -4.47 13.05 -13.74
CA THR A 250 -5.75 13.53 -13.22
C THR A 250 -5.84 13.31 -11.72
N VAL A 251 -6.33 14.31 -10.99
CA VAL A 251 -6.62 14.27 -9.55
C VAL A 251 -8.00 14.84 -9.28
N LEU A 252 -8.52 14.64 -8.08
CA LEU A 252 -9.73 15.32 -7.59
C LEU A 252 -9.32 16.31 -6.49
N ILE A 253 -9.50 17.60 -6.70
CA ILE A 253 -9.17 18.63 -5.71
C ILE A 253 -10.28 18.71 -4.66
N CYS A 254 -9.92 18.62 -3.38
CA CYS A 254 -10.84 18.74 -2.25
C CYS A 254 -11.05 20.22 -1.91
N GLU A 255 -12.30 20.63 -1.79
CA GLU A 255 -12.74 22.00 -1.57
C GLU A 255 -13.78 22.05 -0.43
N THR A 256 -13.61 23.00 0.50
CA THR A 256 -14.61 23.32 1.52
C THR A 256 -14.72 24.84 1.61
N ASN A 257 -15.94 25.38 1.47
CA ASN A 257 -16.18 26.83 1.50
C ASN A 257 -15.29 27.64 0.55
N GLY A 258 -15.01 27.12 -0.65
CA GLY A 258 -14.15 27.77 -1.64
C GLY A 258 -12.64 27.66 -1.37
N CYS A 259 -12.22 26.99 -0.29
CA CYS A 259 -10.82 26.76 0.04
C CYS A 259 -10.38 25.38 -0.44
N PHE A 260 -9.30 25.31 -1.22
CA PHE A 260 -8.63 24.05 -1.56
C PHE A 260 -7.70 23.63 -0.42
N TRP A 261 -7.82 22.38 0.01
CA TRP A 261 -7.07 21.88 1.17
C TRP A 261 -6.35 20.55 0.90
N GLY A 262 -6.82 19.77 -0.08
CA GLY A 262 -6.23 18.50 -0.44
C GLY A 262 -6.47 18.13 -1.90
N CYS A 263 -5.84 17.06 -2.33
CA CYS A 263 -6.11 16.41 -3.60
C CYS A 263 -6.18 14.90 -3.43
N ILE A 264 -7.11 14.27 -4.12
CA ILE A 264 -7.25 12.82 -4.18
C ILE A 264 -6.43 12.32 -5.35
N VAL A 265 -5.39 11.56 -5.02
CA VAL A 265 -4.59 10.78 -5.95
C VAL A 265 -5.27 9.44 -6.17
N ILE A 266 -5.44 9.08 -7.44
CA ILE A 266 -6.14 7.87 -7.87
C ILE A 266 -5.09 6.80 -8.19
N ILE A 267 -5.07 5.74 -7.39
CA ILE A 267 -4.16 4.61 -7.53
C ILE A 267 -4.93 3.40 -8.08
N LYS A 268 -4.64 3.05 -9.34
CA LYS A 268 -5.23 1.88 -10.01
C LYS A 268 -4.32 0.66 -9.88
N ILE A 269 -4.85 -0.42 -9.32
CA ILE A 269 -4.15 -1.68 -9.05
C ILE A 269 -5.00 -2.81 -9.66
N GLY A 270 -4.64 -3.26 -10.87
CA GLY A 270 -5.48 -4.14 -11.66
C GLY A 270 -6.83 -3.47 -11.98
N THR A 271 -7.92 -4.12 -11.58
CA THR A 271 -9.29 -3.58 -11.71
C THR A 271 -9.72 -2.73 -10.52
N LYS A 272 -8.94 -2.72 -9.42
CA LYS A 272 -9.28 -1.98 -8.20
C LYS A 272 -8.76 -0.55 -8.27
N ILE A 273 -9.58 0.39 -7.84
CA ILE A 273 -9.23 1.81 -7.72
C ILE A 273 -9.20 2.19 -6.25
N HIS A 274 -8.18 2.95 -5.86
CA HIS A 274 -8.05 3.48 -4.51
C HIS A 274 -7.85 4.99 -4.59
N HIS A 275 -8.54 5.69 -3.71
CA HIS A 275 -8.39 7.12 -3.50
C HIS A 275 -7.46 7.35 -2.33
N VAL A 276 -6.48 8.24 -2.52
CA VAL A 276 -5.54 8.66 -1.48
C VAL A 276 -5.55 10.18 -1.39
N VAL A 277 -6.03 10.73 -0.27
CA VAL A 277 -6.02 12.18 -0.02
C VAL A 277 -4.60 12.61 0.34
N MET A 278 -4.12 13.65 -0.32
CA MET A 278 -2.80 14.26 -0.12
C MET A 278 -2.98 15.76 0.14
N PRO A 279 -2.18 16.36 1.03
CA PRO A 279 -2.31 17.78 1.36
C PRO A 279 -1.89 18.67 0.18
N LEU A 280 -2.50 19.86 0.08
CA LEU A 280 -2.06 20.95 -0.81
C LEU A 280 -1.40 22.12 -0.06
N PHE A 281 -1.87 22.43 1.17
CA PHE A 281 -1.39 23.53 2.04
C PHE A 281 -1.20 24.87 1.32
N ASP A 282 -2.15 25.25 0.47
CA ASP A 282 -2.12 26.55 -0.23
C ASP A 282 -2.46 27.73 0.69
N SER A 283 -3.01 27.47 1.89
CA SER A 283 -3.28 28.47 2.92
C SER A 283 -3.31 27.83 4.31
N ILE A 284 -3.15 28.66 5.37
CA ILE A 284 -3.30 28.22 6.77
C ILE A 284 -4.68 27.60 7.02
N TYR A 285 -5.73 28.16 6.40
CA TYR A 285 -7.07 27.61 6.52
C TYR A 285 -7.18 26.24 5.83
N GLY A 286 -6.58 26.07 4.64
CA GLY A 286 -6.53 24.78 3.96
C GLY A 286 -5.75 23.72 4.74
N GLU A 287 -4.65 24.09 5.38
CA GLU A 287 -3.92 23.20 6.30
C GLU A 287 -4.80 22.77 7.48
N SER A 288 -5.49 23.71 8.14
CA SER A 288 -6.43 23.40 9.22
C SER A 288 -7.54 22.43 8.77
N LEU A 289 -8.13 22.66 7.59
CA LEU A 289 -9.13 21.75 7.01
C LEU A 289 -8.57 20.34 6.76
N PHE A 290 -7.32 20.21 6.32
CA PHE A 290 -6.69 18.90 6.14
C PHE A 290 -6.52 18.17 7.49
N TYR A 291 -6.14 18.87 8.56
CA TYR A 291 -6.07 18.27 9.89
C TYR A 291 -7.45 17.92 10.46
N SER A 292 -8.46 18.76 10.26
CA SER A 292 -9.86 18.42 10.60
C SER A 292 -10.37 17.22 9.81
N PHE A 293 -9.92 17.02 8.58
CA PHE A 293 -10.19 15.79 7.82
C PHE A 293 -9.52 14.58 8.47
N LEU A 294 -8.25 14.68 8.86
CA LEU A 294 -7.55 13.60 9.56
C LEU A 294 -8.19 13.24 10.90
N SER A 295 -8.66 14.23 11.66
CA SER A 295 -9.37 14.05 12.94
C SER A 295 -10.82 13.58 12.79
N LYS A 296 -11.29 13.34 11.55
CA LYS A 296 -12.66 12.90 11.20
C LYS A 296 -13.74 13.95 11.46
N GLU A 297 -13.39 15.21 11.69
CA GLU A 297 -14.35 16.32 11.80
C GLU A 297 -14.99 16.66 10.45
N ILE A 298 -14.23 16.49 9.36
CA ILE A 298 -14.70 16.70 7.99
C ILE A 298 -14.84 15.35 7.31
N TYR A 299 -16.07 15.02 6.91
CA TYR A 299 -16.40 13.80 6.19
C TYR A 299 -17.30 14.03 4.98
N GLN A 300 -17.66 15.28 4.70
CA GLN A 300 -18.34 15.66 3.47
C GLN A 300 -17.67 16.92 2.96
N PHE A 301 -17.29 16.90 1.70
CA PHE A 301 -16.62 18.02 1.05
C PHE A 301 -16.87 17.96 -0.46
N ARG A 302 -16.60 19.08 -1.11
CA ARG A 302 -16.71 19.19 -2.55
C ARG A 302 -15.42 18.71 -3.20
N ILE A 303 -15.54 18.01 -4.32
CA ILE A 303 -14.41 17.71 -5.20
C ILE A 303 -14.57 18.35 -6.56
N ARG A 304 -13.43 18.63 -7.19
CA ARG A 304 -13.33 19.13 -8.55
C ARG A 304 -12.29 18.33 -9.32
N PHE A 305 -12.60 17.94 -10.54
CA PHE A 305 -11.60 17.30 -11.40
C PHE A 305 -10.51 18.30 -11.77
N ALA A 306 -9.25 17.86 -11.73
CA ALA A 306 -8.13 18.63 -12.22
C ALA A 306 -7.18 17.74 -13.00
N GLN A 307 -6.59 18.29 -14.06
CA GLN A 307 -5.56 17.61 -14.84
C GLN A 307 -4.28 18.45 -14.87
N TYR A 308 -3.14 17.79 -14.68
CA TYR A 308 -1.82 18.43 -14.82
C TYR A 308 -1.26 18.20 -16.22
N LYS A 309 -1.09 19.28 -16.99
CA LYS A 309 -0.56 19.25 -18.35
C LYS A 309 0.33 20.47 -18.58
N GLU A 310 1.46 20.30 -19.29
CA GLU A 310 2.34 21.41 -19.67
C GLU A 310 2.75 22.29 -18.47
N ASN A 311 3.04 21.65 -17.34
CA ASN A 311 3.38 22.28 -16.07
C ASN A 311 2.29 23.18 -15.44
N GLN A 312 1.03 23.01 -15.86
CA GLN A 312 -0.12 23.79 -15.37
C GLN A 312 -1.28 22.88 -14.94
N TRP A 313 -2.08 23.38 -13.99
CA TRP A 313 -3.30 22.73 -13.54
C TRP A 313 -4.51 23.26 -14.31
N PHE A 314 -5.27 22.35 -14.90
CA PHE A 314 -6.54 22.63 -15.56
C PHE A 314 -7.68 22.12 -14.68
N LEU A 315 -8.44 23.06 -14.11
CA LEU A 315 -9.58 22.77 -13.24
C LEU A 315 -10.86 22.66 -14.08
N PHE A 316 -11.59 21.58 -13.91
CA PHE A 316 -12.89 21.42 -14.55
C PHE A 316 -13.94 22.27 -13.79
N LYS A 317 -14.93 22.78 -14.51
CA LYS A 317 -16.00 23.59 -13.88
C LYS A 317 -16.91 22.77 -12.99
N GLN A 318 -17.11 21.51 -13.33
CA GLN A 318 -18.01 20.62 -12.61
C GLN A 318 -17.44 20.23 -11.26
N THR A 319 -18.31 20.27 -10.26
CA THR A 319 -18.01 19.90 -8.89
C THR A 319 -18.98 18.84 -8.40
N TYR A 320 -18.56 18.03 -7.45
CA TYR A 320 -19.36 16.98 -6.84
C TYR A 320 -19.19 17.03 -5.34
N ASP A 321 -20.28 16.99 -4.59
CA ASP A 321 -20.19 16.79 -3.15
C ASP A 321 -20.04 15.29 -2.90
N ILE A 322 -18.99 14.90 -2.17
CA ILE A 322 -18.75 13.50 -1.85
C ILE A 322 -18.79 13.29 -0.33
N PRO A 323 -19.53 12.26 0.14
CA PRO A 323 -19.32 11.75 1.47
C PRO A 323 -18.03 10.92 1.49
N TRP A 324 -17.15 11.20 2.43
CA TRP A 324 -15.99 10.39 2.75
C TRP A 324 -16.35 9.41 3.87
N PRO A 325 -16.24 8.09 3.65
CA PRO A 325 -16.69 7.11 4.63
C PRO A 325 -15.98 7.28 5.97
N GLN A 326 -16.75 7.47 7.06
CA GLN A 326 -16.24 7.57 8.42
C GLN A 326 -16.11 6.24 9.15
N GLN A 327 -16.52 5.12 8.53
CA GLN A 327 -16.46 3.80 9.17
C GLN A 327 -15.10 3.62 9.83
N ASN A 328 -15.12 3.19 11.10
CA ASN A 328 -13.91 2.96 11.88
C ASN A 328 -13.09 1.88 11.18
N VAL A 329 -12.15 2.31 10.34
CA VAL A 329 -11.12 1.45 9.78
C VAL A 329 -10.18 1.11 10.93
N SER A 330 -10.59 0.13 11.74
CA SER A 330 -9.70 -0.47 12.71
C SER A 330 -8.56 -1.11 11.93
N LEU A 331 -7.33 -0.78 12.31
CA LEU A 331 -6.12 -1.47 11.83
C LEU A 331 -5.80 -2.70 12.69
N LEU A 332 -6.57 -2.95 13.75
CA LEU A 332 -6.48 -4.17 14.53
C LEU A 332 -7.20 -5.31 13.79
N PRO A 333 -6.56 -6.49 13.67
CA PRO A 333 -7.09 -7.66 13.00
C PRO A 333 -8.45 -8.09 13.53
#